data_AF-A0A849M6Q3-F1
#
_entry.id   AF-A0A849M6Q3-F1
#
_cell.length_a   1.000
_cell.length_b   1.000
_cell.length_c   1.000
_cell.angle_alpha   90.00
_cell.angle_beta   90.00
_cell.angle_gamma   90.00
#
_symmetry.space_group_name_H-M   'P 1'
#
loop_
_entity.id
_entity.type
_entity.pdbx_description
1 polymer ?
#
loop_
_entity_poly.entity_id
_entity_poly.type
_entity_poly.pdbx_seq_one_letter_code
_entity_poly.pdbx_strand_id
1 'polypeptide(L)'
;MTLKKIFMKPFLFFLLSLSFLNAQTTIFPNVYGEELKSKLVQDYKTGSVLSYGTARDSMYARIDNVDGTITCVYSGYSISVPYGSANPRTYTNGANPIINCEHTWPQSKGASGNAKSDMHHLWPTNANPNSGRGSLPFAEIDDSDTDRWYLNVNYVTGTPSSQIDEYSELDLDKSFEVPEAHKGNVARAMFYFYTMYKSQADSEDPNFFNVQKDVLRKWNMMDPVDEAEITRTNHIARLQEGKPNPFVLDTTLIGRAYFGVTTNLEEFQNYRAESFKLNQNYPNPFNPETVISYHVKAYGNSPQHVKLAVYDLLGREIKTLVNGIQKPGLHKITFNAVSFPAGVYFYSLQTNEGSITRKMLLLP
;
A
#
# COMPACT_ATOMS: atom_id res chain seq x y z
N MET A 1 -33.05 63.94 6.01
CA MET A 1 -31.83 63.41 5.37
C MET A 1 -31.46 62.14 6.13
N THR A 2 -31.96 61.00 5.69
CA THR A 2 -31.95 59.75 6.45
C THR A 2 -31.39 58.66 5.54
N LEU A 3 -30.10 58.35 5.69
CA LEU A 3 -29.41 57.30 4.93
C LEU A 3 -29.90 55.91 5.41
N LYS A 4 -30.57 55.17 4.52
CA LYS A 4 -30.79 53.72 4.69
C LYS A 4 -29.46 52.99 4.39
N LYS A 5 -28.91 52.31 5.39
CA LYS A 5 -27.79 51.37 5.20
C LYS A 5 -28.29 50.12 4.45
N ILE A 6 -27.73 49.87 3.27
CA ILE A 6 -27.89 48.63 2.51
C ILE A 6 -26.91 47.62 3.09
N PHE A 7 -27.43 46.51 3.65
CA PHE A 7 -26.61 45.35 4.03
C PHE A 7 -26.38 44.49 2.79
N MET A 8 -25.14 44.50 2.28
CA MET A 8 -24.68 43.61 1.22
C MET A 8 -24.24 42.29 1.88
N LYS A 9 -24.93 41.17 1.59
CA LYS A 9 -24.50 39.83 2.02
C LYS A 9 -23.22 39.44 1.25
N PRO A 10 -22.20 38.84 1.89
CA PRO A 10 -21.03 38.36 1.18
C PRO A 10 -21.41 37.12 0.37
N PHE A 11 -21.23 37.20 -0.95
CA PHE A 11 -21.33 36.06 -1.86
C PHE A 11 -20.10 35.18 -1.62
N LEU A 12 -20.27 34.05 -0.96
CA LEU A 12 -19.23 33.05 -0.79
C LEU A 12 -19.00 32.37 -2.15
N PHE A 13 -17.92 32.71 -2.83
CA PHE A 13 -17.48 31.99 -4.03
C PHE A 13 -17.06 30.58 -3.60
N PHE A 14 -17.90 29.59 -3.90
CA PHE A 14 -17.54 28.19 -3.81
C PHE A 14 -16.58 27.90 -4.97
N LEU A 15 -15.27 27.93 -4.70
CA LEU A 15 -14.26 27.41 -5.59
C LEU A 15 -14.51 25.90 -5.71
N LEU A 16 -15.22 25.50 -6.76
CA LEU A 16 -15.35 24.11 -7.16
C LEU A 16 -13.95 23.64 -7.57
N SER A 17 -13.20 23.06 -6.65
CA SER A 17 -11.96 22.37 -6.97
C SER A 17 -12.32 21.22 -7.90
N LEU A 18 -12.07 21.36 -9.19
CA LEU A 18 -12.06 20.23 -10.11
C LEU A 18 -10.99 19.26 -9.61
N SER A 19 -11.45 18.20 -8.97
CA SER A 19 -10.63 17.02 -8.70
C SER A 19 -10.23 16.46 -10.07
N PHE A 20 -8.98 16.68 -10.49
CA PHE A 20 -8.41 15.90 -11.57
C PHE A 20 -8.39 14.44 -11.08
N LEU A 21 -9.40 13.65 -11.48
CA LEU A 21 -9.21 12.22 -11.65
C LEU A 21 -8.11 12.09 -12.69
N ASN A 22 -6.87 11.86 -12.26
CA ASN A 22 -5.85 11.39 -13.17
C ASN A 22 -6.39 10.10 -13.78
N ALA A 23 -6.85 10.17 -15.04
CA ALA A 23 -7.21 9.00 -15.80
C ALA A 23 -5.94 8.15 -15.90
N GLN A 24 -5.95 7.01 -15.23
CA GLN A 24 -4.85 6.07 -15.25
C GLN A 24 -4.61 5.63 -16.70
N THR A 25 -3.42 5.88 -17.24
CA THR A 25 -3.10 5.60 -18.65
C THR A 25 -3.27 4.11 -18.93
N THR A 26 -4.12 3.76 -19.90
CA THR A 26 -4.28 2.37 -20.31
C THR A 26 -3.09 1.92 -21.14
N ILE A 27 -2.32 0.96 -20.62
CA ILE A 27 -1.13 0.40 -21.29
C ILE A 27 -1.58 -0.66 -22.30
N PHE A 28 -1.18 -0.54 -23.56
CA PHE A 28 -1.58 -1.43 -24.66
C PHE A 28 -3.11 -1.68 -24.71
N PRO A 29 -3.92 -0.65 -25.02
CA PRO A 29 -5.37 -0.79 -25.03
C PRO A 29 -5.82 -1.92 -25.97
N ASN A 30 -6.84 -2.68 -25.56
CA ASN A 30 -7.42 -3.81 -26.30
C ASN A 30 -6.49 -5.00 -26.54
N VAL A 31 -5.34 -5.09 -25.86
CA VAL A 31 -4.46 -6.27 -25.87
C VAL A 31 -4.67 -7.07 -24.58
N TYR A 32 -4.67 -8.41 -24.70
CA TYR A 32 -4.99 -9.34 -23.62
C TYR A 32 -4.07 -10.57 -23.62
N GLY A 33 -4.11 -11.36 -22.55
CA GLY A 33 -3.50 -12.69 -22.48
C GLY A 33 -1.99 -12.72 -22.73
N GLU A 34 -1.53 -13.74 -23.46
CA GLU A 34 -0.10 -13.91 -23.77
C GLU A 34 0.48 -12.76 -24.59
N GLU A 35 -0.27 -12.20 -25.54
CA GLU A 35 0.19 -11.05 -26.34
C GLU A 35 0.50 -9.86 -25.44
N LEU A 36 -0.40 -9.56 -24.49
CA LEU A 36 -0.18 -8.48 -23.52
C LEU A 36 1.06 -8.76 -22.67
N LYS A 37 1.21 -9.98 -22.14
CA LYS A 37 2.38 -10.35 -21.33
C LYS A 37 3.68 -10.21 -22.11
N SER A 38 3.72 -10.62 -23.38
CA SER A 38 4.90 -10.44 -24.22
C SER A 38 5.26 -8.97 -24.42
N LYS A 39 4.28 -8.09 -24.69
CA LYS A 39 4.51 -6.64 -24.82
C LYS A 39 4.97 -6.01 -23.51
N LEU A 40 4.39 -6.43 -22.37
CA LEU A 40 4.83 -5.98 -21.06
C LEU A 40 6.29 -6.36 -20.78
N VAL A 41 6.68 -7.59 -21.10
CA VAL A 41 8.09 -8.01 -20.98
C VAL A 41 9.00 -7.19 -21.88
N GLN A 42 8.60 -6.96 -23.14
CA GLN A 42 9.39 -6.19 -24.10
C GLN A 42 9.66 -4.76 -23.61
N ASP A 43 8.64 -4.07 -23.09
CA ASP A 43 8.73 -2.64 -22.81
C ASP A 43 9.13 -2.34 -21.35
N TYR A 44 8.84 -3.24 -20.41
CA TYR A 44 9.01 -2.99 -18.97
C TYR A 44 10.02 -3.90 -18.27
N LYS A 45 10.50 -5.01 -18.88
CA LYS A 45 11.55 -5.81 -18.26
C LYS A 45 12.90 -5.11 -18.37
N THR A 46 13.58 -4.89 -17.25
CA THR A 46 14.93 -4.32 -17.25
C THR A 46 15.99 -5.30 -17.74
N GLY A 47 16.95 -4.82 -18.54
CA GLY A 47 18.08 -5.61 -19.05
C GLY A 47 19.20 -5.73 -18.02
N SER A 48 19.37 -4.71 -17.18
CA SER A 48 20.36 -4.66 -16.10
C SER A 48 19.75 -4.12 -14.80
N VAL A 49 20.30 -4.54 -13.67
CA VAL A 49 19.94 -4.05 -12.33
C VAL A 49 21.20 -3.79 -11.52
N LEU A 50 21.06 -3.01 -10.46
CA LEU A 50 22.12 -2.84 -9.47
C LEU A 50 22.46 -4.19 -8.81
N SER A 51 23.67 -4.30 -8.27
CA SER A 51 24.02 -5.45 -7.42
C SER A 51 23.05 -5.55 -6.24
N TYR A 52 22.79 -6.76 -5.73
CA TYR A 52 21.83 -6.97 -4.66
C TYR A 52 22.08 -6.06 -3.43
N GLY A 53 23.34 -5.91 -3.02
CA GLY A 53 23.71 -5.04 -1.91
C GLY A 53 23.40 -3.57 -2.20
N THR A 54 23.74 -3.09 -3.40
CA THR A 54 23.51 -1.70 -3.82
C THR A 54 22.02 -1.40 -4.03
N ALA A 55 21.25 -2.34 -4.60
CA ALA A 55 19.81 -2.20 -4.78
C ALA A 55 19.11 -2.02 -3.43
N ARG A 56 19.36 -2.94 -2.50
CA ARG A 56 18.83 -2.88 -1.13
C ARG A 56 19.26 -1.62 -0.39
N ASP A 57 20.53 -1.23 -0.47
CA ASP A 57 21.02 -0.03 0.22
C ASP A 57 20.42 1.24 -0.40
N SER A 58 20.17 1.27 -1.72
CA SER A 58 19.46 2.37 -2.40
C SER A 58 18.00 2.47 -1.95
N MET A 59 17.33 1.33 -1.79
CA MET A 59 15.98 1.28 -1.23
C MET A 59 15.94 1.96 0.14
N TYR A 60 16.80 1.51 1.05
CA TYR A 60 16.77 1.98 2.44
C TYR A 60 17.24 3.43 2.60
N ALA A 61 18.22 3.85 1.80
CA ALA A 61 18.76 5.19 1.92
C ALA A 61 17.87 6.25 1.24
N ARG A 62 17.09 5.88 0.20
CA ARG A 62 16.48 6.87 -0.69
C ARG A 62 15.04 6.56 -1.12
N ILE A 63 14.76 5.32 -1.55
CA ILE A 63 13.46 5.01 -2.19
C ILE A 63 12.37 4.84 -1.14
N ASP A 64 12.64 4.03 -0.12
CA ASP A 64 11.74 3.69 0.99
C ASP A 64 12.08 4.53 2.24
N ASN A 65 12.93 5.54 2.09
CA ASN A 65 13.27 6.52 3.12
C ASN A 65 12.38 7.74 2.96
N VAL A 66 11.36 7.85 3.81
CA VAL A 66 10.44 8.97 3.85
C VAL A 66 10.84 9.83 5.03
N ASP A 67 11.40 11.01 4.73
CA ASP A 67 11.80 12.02 5.72
C ASP A 67 12.68 11.47 6.86
N GLY A 68 13.70 10.67 6.49
CA GLY A 68 14.65 10.11 7.45
C GLY A 68 14.14 8.88 8.20
N THR A 69 13.03 8.28 7.75
CA THR A 69 12.41 7.09 8.35
C THR A 69 12.19 6.00 7.31
N ILE A 70 12.49 4.76 7.68
CA ILE A 70 12.12 3.57 6.93
C ILE A 70 11.08 2.80 7.74
N THR A 71 10.00 2.37 7.08
CA THR A 71 8.93 1.55 7.68
C THR A 71 8.88 0.18 7.02
N CYS A 72 8.86 -0.87 7.83
CA CYS A 72 8.78 -2.25 7.40
C CYS A 72 7.36 -2.65 7.01
N VAL A 73 7.21 -3.27 5.84
CA VAL A 73 5.89 -3.47 5.20
C VAL A 73 5.00 -4.53 5.85
N TYR A 74 5.57 -5.51 6.56
CA TYR A 74 4.79 -6.60 7.19
C TYR A 74 4.48 -6.38 8.66
N SER A 75 5.02 -5.33 9.29
CA SER A 75 4.81 -5.14 10.73
C SER A 75 4.73 -3.69 11.17
N GLY A 76 4.93 -2.72 10.26
CA GLY A 76 4.97 -1.30 10.59
C GLY A 76 6.15 -0.89 11.48
N TYR A 77 7.08 -1.80 11.79
CA TYR A 77 8.32 -1.49 12.50
C TYR A 77 9.09 -0.41 11.74
N SER A 78 9.57 0.62 12.44
CA SER A 78 10.24 1.74 11.79
C SER A 78 11.55 2.09 12.46
N ILE A 79 12.53 2.52 11.65
CA ILE A 79 13.82 3.02 12.14
C ILE A 79 14.14 4.37 11.51
N SER A 80 14.90 5.20 12.24
CA SER A 80 15.44 6.44 11.69
C SER A 80 16.74 6.16 10.97
N VAL A 81 16.79 6.54 9.69
CA VAL A 81 17.94 6.43 8.80
C VAL A 81 18.09 7.76 8.07
N PRO A 82 19.23 8.47 8.20
CA PRO A 82 19.47 9.70 7.45
C PRO A 82 19.29 9.47 5.96
N TYR A 83 18.56 10.36 5.30
CA TYR A 83 18.34 10.30 3.85
C TYR A 83 19.68 10.31 3.11
N GLY A 84 19.85 9.38 2.17
CA GLY A 84 21.08 9.20 1.41
C GLY A 84 22.25 8.58 2.19
N SER A 85 22.00 8.00 3.37
CA SER A 85 23.02 7.31 4.18
C SER A 85 23.84 6.32 3.35
N ALA A 86 25.16 6.33 3.54
CA ALA A 86 26.09 5.40 2.87
C ALA A 86 26.00 3.97 3.40
N ASN A 87 25.55 3.80 4.65
CA ASN A 87 25.44 2.50 5.32
C ASN A 87 24.06 2.37 6.00
N PRO A 88 22.95 2.41 5.25
CA PRO A 88 21.61 2.50 5.85
C PRO A 88 21.23 1.29 6.70
N ARG A 89 21.93 0.16 6.53
CA ARG A 89 21.73 -1.09 7.28
C ARG A 89 22.28 -1.11 8.70
N THR A 90 23.19 -0.19 9.04
CA THR A 90 23.78 -0.17 10.39
C THR A 90 22.87 0.52 11.40
N TYR A 91 21.79 1.14 10.94
CA TYR A 91 20.83 1.84 11.78
C TYR A 91 19.85 0.84 12.39
N THR A 92 19.58 1.02 13.67
CA THR A 92 18.61 0.27 14.46
C THR A 92 18.01 1.22 15.49
N ASN A 93 16.82 0.92 15.99
CA ASN A 93 16.23 1.63 17.14
C ASN A 93 16.52 0.90 18.48
N GLY A 94 17.52 0.01 18.50
CA GLY A 94 17.87 -0.79 19.67
C GLY A 94 17.07 -2.07 19.81
N ALA A 95 16.07 -2.30 18.95
CA ALA A 95 15.35 -3.56 18.89
C ALA A 95 16.04 -4.57 17.94
N ASN A 96 16.01 -5.83 18.34
CA ASN A 96 16.35 -6.99 17.51
C ASN A 96 15.04 -7.78 17.33
N PRO A 97 14.59 -8.05 16.09
CA PRO A 97 15.40 -8.12 14.88
C PRO A 97 15.62 -6.81 14.11
N ILE A 98 16.76 -6.75 13.39
CA ILE A 98 17.17 -5.68 12.46
C ILE A 98 16.24 -5.66 11.23
N ILE A 99 16.22 -4.53 10.49
CA ILE A 99 15.60 -4.46 9.16
C ILE A 99 16.29 -5.44 8.19
N ASN A 100 15.48 -6.33 7.63
CA ASN A 100 15.81 -7.22 6.53
C ASN A 100 15.22 -6.70 5.21
N CYS A 101 15.68 -7.29 4.11
CA CYS A 101 15.05 -7.12 2.80
C CYS A 101 14.07 -8.27 2.61
N GLU A 102 12.83 -7.92 2.36
CA GLU A 102 11.82 -8.84 1.87
C GLU A 102 12.03 -9.06 0.39
N HIS A 103 11.92 -10.31 -0.03
CA HIS A 103 11.77 -10.71 -1.42
C HIS A 103 10.32 -11.15 -1.60
N THR A 104 9.42 -10.24 -2.01
CA THR A 104 8.00 -10.55 -2.15
C THR A 104 7.80 -11.78 -3.04
N TRP A 105 8.59 -11.92 -4.12
CA TRP A 105 8.81 -13.21 -4.74
C TRP A 105 10.06 -13.90 -4.14
N PRO A 106 9.95 -15.08 -3.48
CA PRO A 106 11.07 -15.69 -2.78
C PRO A 106 12.26 -16.05 -3.68
N GLN A 107 13.48 -15.89 -3.16
CA GLN A 107 14.70 -16.36 -3.84
C GLN A 107 14.70 -17.86 -4.12
N SER A 108 14.17 -18.66 -3.19
CA SER A 108 13.96 -20.11 -3.32
C SER A 108 12.92 -20.49 -4.37
N LYS A 109 12.22 -19.51 -4.97
CA LYS A 109 11.24 -19.70 -6.05
C LYS A 109 11.72 -19.11 -7.38
N GLY A 110 13.03 -18.97 -7.56
CA GLY A 110 13.64 -18.60 -8.85
C GLY A 110 14.05 -17.13 -8.99
N ALA A 111 13.96 -16.32 -7.92
CA ALA A 111 14.51 -14.95 -7.93
C ALA A 111 16.04 -14.95 -7.84
N SER A 112 16.68 -15.24 -8.98
CA SER A 112 18.13 -15.31 -9.18
C SER A 112 18.61 -14.32 -10.25
N GLY A 113 19.92 -14.05 -10.31
CA GLY A 113 20.51 -13.09 -11.26
C GLY A 113 19.90 -11.69 -11.11
N ASN A 114 19.46 -11.09 -12.22
CA ASN A 114 18.78 -9.79 -12.19
C ASN A 114 17.49 -9.83 -11.36
N ALA A 115 16.73 -10.93 -11.45
CA ALA A 115 15.47 -11.07 -10.73
C ALA A 115 15.66 -10.98 -9.20
N LYS A 116 16.83 -11.38 -8.68
CA LYS A 116 17.15 -11.24 -7.25
C LYS A 116 17.25 -9.78 -6.78
N SER A 117 17.66 -8.87 -7.66
CA SER A 117 18.01 -7.49 -7.30
C SER A 117 17.04 -6.46 -7.88
N ASP A 118 16.05 -6.89 -8.66
CA ASP A 118 15.00 -6.00 -9.16
C ASP A 118 14.16 -5.47 -8.00
N MET A 119 14.22 -4.16 -7.74
CA MET A 119 13.61 -3.52 -6.57
C MET A 119 12.08 -3.48 -6.60
N HIS A 120 11.42 -3.77 -7.74
CA HIS A 120 9.95 -3.73 -7.84
C HIS A 120 9.26 -4.85 -7.05
N HIS A 121 9.99 -5.83 -6.54
CA HIS A 121 9.48 -6.86 -5.62
C HIS A 121 10.26 -6.97 -4.30
N LEU A 122 11.12 -5.98 -4.02
CA LEU A 122 11.88 -5.92 -2.78
C LEU A 122 11.29 -4.86 -1.85
N TRP A 123 11.28 -5.14 -0.54
CA TRP A 123 10.79 -4.18 0.46
C TRP A 123 11.61 -4.22 1.76
N PRO A 124 11.68 -3.11 2.52
CA PRO A 124 12.13 -3.17 3.90
C PRO A 124 11.15 -3.99 4.75
N THR A 125 11.65 -4.90 5.57
CA THR A 125 10.82 -5.72 6.47
C THR A 125 11.56 -5.99 7.78
N ASN A 126 10.83 -6.37 8.83
CA ASN A 126 11.44 -6.83 10.08
C ASN A 126 11.82 -8.32 9.94
N ALA A 127 12.92 -8.76 10.58
CA ALA A 127 13.35 -10.15 10.40
C ALA A 127 12.35 -11.20 10.91
N ASN A 128 11.54 -10.88 11.93
CA ASN A 128 10.55 -11.83 12.48
C ASN A 128 9.46 -12.19 11.46
N PRO A 129 8.67 -11.24 10.94
CA PRO A 129 7.68 -11.54 9.90
C PRO A 129 8.34 -12.05 8.61
N ASN A 130 9.54 -11.58 8.24
CA ASN A 130 10.26 -12.11 7.07
C ASN A 130 10.61 -13.60 7.24
N SER A 131 11.14 -13.99 8.41
CA SER A 131 11.43 -15.39 8.70
C SER A 131 10.17 -16.24 8.80
N GLY A 132 9.08 -15.70 9.36
CA GLY A 132 7.78 -16.37 9.42
C GLY A 132 7.20 -16.61 8.02
N ARG A 133 7.25 -15.57 7.18
CA ARG A 133 6.81 -15.63 5.79
C ARG A 133 7.62 -16.64 4.98
N GLY A 134 8.95 -16.64 5.12
CA GLY A 134 9.85 -17.57 4.45
C GLY A 134 9.63 -17.64 2.93
N SER A 135 9.02 -18.72 2.46
CA SER A 135 8.64 -18.91 1.05
C SER A 135 7.19 -19.38 0.89
N LEU A 136 6.37 -19.12 1.91
CA LEU A 136 4.95 -19.46 1.90
C LEU A 136 4.22 -18.63 0.84
N PRO A 137 3.21 -19.22 0.16
CA PRO A 137 2.32 -18.46 -0.70
C PRO A 137 1.52 -17.44 0.14
N PHE A 138 1.12 -16.35 -0.50
CA PHE A 138 0.20 -15.42 0.13
C PHE A 138 -1.23 -15.96 0.06
N ALA A 139 -1.99 -15.77 1.14
CA ALA A 139 -3.41 -16.13 1.23
C ALA A 139 -4.16 -15.14 2.11
N GLU A 140 -5.49 -15.18 1.99
CA GLU A 140 -6.39 -14.66 3.02
C GLU A 140 -6.58 -15.79 4.04
N ILE A 141 -6.31 -15.50 5.30
CA ILE A 141 -6.29 -16.43 6.42
C ILE A 141 -7.46 -16.06 7.32
N ASP A 142 -8.29 -17.03 7.68
CA ASP A 142 -9.34 -16.79 8.67
C ASP A 142 -8.69 -16.60 10.05
N ASP A 143 -9.15 -15.62 10.84
CA ASP A 143 -8.60 -15.34 12.19
C ASP A 143 -8.45 -16.59 13.09
N SER A 144 -9.31 -17.60 12.89
CA SER A 144 -9.30 -18.86 13.63
C SER A 144 -8.20 -19.82 13.22
N ASP A 145 -7.66 -19.67 12.01
CA ASP A 145 -6.57 -20.45 11.45
C ASP A 145 -5.21 -19.74 11.66
N THR A 146 -5.20 -18.49 12.12
CA THR A 146 -3.97 -17.73 12.35
C THR A 146 -3.23 -18.17 13.62
N ASP A 147 -2.05 -18.77 13.43
CA ASP A 147 -1.15 -19.17 14.51
C ASP A 147 -0.37 -17.99 15.10
N ARG A 148 0.01 -17.01 14.26
CA ARG A 148 0.82 -15.85 14.68
C ARG A 148 0.40 -14.57 14.00
N TRP A 149 0.30 -13.53 14.81
CA TRP A 149 -0.01 -12.17 14.43
C TRP A 149 1.22 -11.29 14.65
N TYR A 150 1.83 -10.77 13.59
CA TYR A 150 3.05 -9.97 13.63
C TYR A 150 2.75 -8.48 13.64
N LEU A 151 3.29 -7.76 14.63
CA LEU A 151 3.29 -6.31 14.67
C LEU A 151 4.56 -5.78 15.32
N ASN A 152 5.11 -4.73 14.75
CA ASN A 152 6.36 -4.11 15.16
C ASN A 152 7.52 -5.15 15.13
N VAL A 153 8.14 -5.45 16.27
CA VAL A 153 9.20 -6.47 16.39
C VAL A 153 8.72 -7.79 16.99
N ASN A 154 7.45 -7.89 17.38
CA ASN A 154 6.92 -9.03 18.13
C ASN A 154 5.86 -9.77 17.31
N TYR A 155 5.45 -10.93 17.82
CA TYR A 155 4.21 -11.57 17.42
C TYR A 155 3.42 -11.99 18.67
N VAL A 156 2.11 -12.16 18.49
CA VAL A 156 1.21 -12.79 19.46
C VAL A 156 0.53 -14.00 18.82
N THR A 157 0.05 -14.94 19.64
CA THR A 157 -0.58 -16.19 19.17
C THR A 157 -2.08 -16.24 19.42
N GLY A 158 -2.67 -15.16 19.94
CA GLY A 158 -4.11 -15.00 20.07
C GLY A 158 -4.57 -13.82 19.22
N THR A 159 -5.80 -13.90 18.72
CA THR A 159 -6.41 -12.85 17.89
C THR A 159 -6.34 -11.49 18.58
N PRO A 160 -5.72 -10.47 17.96
CA PRO A 160 -5.66 -9.12 18.49
C PRO A 160 -7.07 -8.53 18.69
N SER A 161 -7.26 -7.79 19.78
CA SER A 161 -8.57 -7.17 20.09
C SER A 161 -8.82 -5.83 19.39
N SER A 162 -7.81 -5.28 18.70
CA SER A 162 -7.90 -4.01 17.97
C SER A 162 -6.81 -3.91 16.91
N GLN A 163 -7.03 -3.09 15.87
CA GLN A 163 -6.04 -2.84 14.81
C GLN A 163 -5.59 -4.11 14.09
N ILE A 164 -6.49 -5.07 13.93
CA ILE A 164 -6.23 -6.37 13.30
C ILE A 164 -5.63 -6.21 11.89
N ASP A 165 -6.16 -5.25 11.13
CA ASP A 165 -5.68 -4.83 9.79
C ASP A 165 -4.21 -4.35 9.73
N GLU A 166 -3.58 -4.03 10.88
CA GLU A 166 -2.16 -3.63 10.94
C GLU A 166 -1.22 -4.83 11.07
N TYR A 167 -1.74 -6.03 11.35
CA TYR A 167 -0.94 -7.23 11.56
C TYR A 167 -0.68 -7.97 10.26
N SER A 168 0.48 -8.63 10.20
CA SER A 168 0.68 -9.77 9.30
C SER A 168 0.25 -11.05 10.01
N GLU A 169 -0.26 -12.01 9.26
CA GLU A 169 -0.75 -13.27 9.80
C GLU A 169 0.00 -14.46 9.21
N LEU A 170 0.15 -15.52 10.00
CA LEU A 170 0.79 -16.75 9.60
C LEU A 170 -0.09 -17.93 10.03
N ASP A 171 -0.51 -18.71 9.03
CA ASP A 171 -1.00 -20.09 9.19
C ASP A 171 0.20 -21.01 8.92
N LEU A 172 0.71 -21.60 10.00
CA LEU A 172 2.04 -22.19 10.06
C LEU A 172 2.23 -23.24 8.97
N ASP A 173 3.37 -23.14 8.28
CA ASP A 173 3.77 -24.02 7.17
C ASP A 173 2.83 -24.04 5.95
N LYS A 174 1.80 -23.18 5.89
CA LYS A 174 0.84 -23.14 4.78
C LYS A 174 0.82 -21.81 4.04
N SER A 175 0.61 -20.70 4.74
CA SER A 175 0.38 -19.42 4.09
C SER A 175 0.73 -18.22 4.96
N PHE A 176 0.88 -17.06 4.32
CA PHE A 176 1.17 -15.80 4.98
C PHE A 176 0.25 -14.69 4.48
N GLU A 177 -0.25 -13.88 5.38
CA GLU A 177 -1.06 -12.71 5.07
C GLU A 177 -0.31 -11.43 5.46
N VAL A 178 -0.43 -10.41 4.62
CA VAL A 178 0.19 -9.11 4.85
C VAL A 178 -0.85 -8.14 5.39
N PRO A 179 -0.43 -7.05 6.08
CA PRO A 179 -1.37 -6.05 6.55
C PRO A 179 -2.22 -5.52 5.40
N GLU A 180 -3.47 -5.14 5.69
CA GLU A 180 -4.47 -4.76 4.70
C GLU A 180 -3.98 -3.67 3.73
N ALA A 181 -3.21 -2.71 4.23
CA ALA A 181 -2.65 -1.62 3.44
C ALA A 181 -1.47 -1.99 2.55
N HIS A 182 -1.05 -3.26 2.54
CA HIS A 182 0.06 -3.74 1.70
C HIS A 182 -0.35 -4.86 0.74
N LYS A 183 -1.57 -5.37 0.84
CA LYS A 183 -2.11 -6.48 0.03
C LYS A 183 -1.99 -6.18 -1.47
N GLY A 184 -2.33 -4.97 -1.90
CA GLY A 184 -2.30 -4.54 -3.29
C GLY A 184 -0.88 -4.38 -3.81
N ASN A 185 0.04 -3.86 -2.99
CA ASN A 185 1.45 -3.78 -3.34
C ASN A 185 2.04 -5.17 -3.59
N VAL A 186 1.75 -6.13 -2.71
CA VAL A 186 2.18 -7.53 -2.86
C VAL A 186 1.61 -8.13 -4.14
N ALA A 187 0.32 -7.94 -4.40
CA ALA A 187 -0.29 -8.40 -5.64
C ALA A 187 0.45 -7.88 -6.87
N ARG A 188 0.62 -6.56 -6.99
CA ARG A 188 1.28 -5.94 -8.16
C ARG A 188 2.75 -6.32 -8.27
N ALA A 189 3.46 -6.52 -7.16
CA ALA A 189 4.84 -7.03 -7.15
C ALA A 189 4.92 -8.49 -7.62
N MET A 190 4.02 -9.35 -7.17
CA MET A 190 3.95 -10.77 -7.58
C MET A 190 3.60 -10.93 -9.06
N PHE A 191 2.60 -10.19 -9.55
CA PHE A 191 2.24 -10.16 -10.98
C PHE A 191 3.38 -9.59 -11.83
N TYR A 192 4.04 -8.53 -11.37
CA TYR A 192 5.23 -7.98 -12.02
C TYR A 192 6.33 -9.03 -12.15
N PHE A 193 6.74 -9.63 -11.02
CA PHE A 193 7.83 -10.60 -11.02
C PHE A 193 7.51 -11.77 -11.95
N TYR A 194 6.32 -12.36 -11.80
CA TYR A 194 5.94 -13.50 -12.62
C TYR A 194 5.87 -13.15 -14.12
N THR A 195 5.43 -11.94 -14.47
CA THR A 195 5.45 -11.47 -15.87
C THR A 195 6.88 -11.35 -16.40
N MET A 196 7.74 -10.63 -15.69
CA MET A 196 9.10 -10.31 -16.18
C MET A 196 10.02 -11.53 -16.16
N TYR A 197 9.84 -12.44 -15.20
CA TYR A 197 10.75 -13.54 -14.91
C TYR A 197 10.09 -14.92 -14.98
N LYS A 198 8.98 -15.05 -15.74
CA LYS A 198 8.19 -16.29 -15.89
C LYS A 198 9.03 -17.55 -16.07
N SER A 199 9.99 -17.53 -17.00
CA SER A 199 10.83 -18.69 -17.27
C SER A 199 11.66 -19.15 -16.07
N GLN A 200 12.10 -18.22 -15.21
CA GLN A 200 12.86 -18.55 -14.00
C GLN A 200 11.93 -19.04 -12.89
N ALA A 201 10.78 -18.38 -12.74
CA ALA A 201 9.73 -18.77 -11.80
C ALA A 201 9.22 -20.19 -12.07
N ASP A 202 8.82 -20.48 -13.30
CA ASP A 202 8.27 -21.79 -13.67
C ASP A 202 9.30 -22.91 -13.64
N SER A 203 10.58 -22.59 -13.88
CA SER A 203 11.66 -23.57 -13.78
C SER A 203 11.91 -24.03 -12.34
N GLU A 204 11.58 -23.19 -11.35
CA GLU A 204 11.75 -23.52 -9.93
C GLU A 204 10.47 -24.11 -9.34
N ASP A 205 9.33 -23.45 -9.55
CA ASP A 205 8.03 -23.93 -9.08
C ASP A 205 6.89 -23.36 -9.96
N PRO A 206 6.38 -24.15 -10.92
CA PRO A 206 5.32 -23.70 -11.83
C PRO A 206 3.94 -23.54 -11.15
N ASN A 207 3.78 -24.07 -9.93
CA ASN A 207 2.52 -24.00 -9.20
C ASN A 207 2.48 -22.82 -8.23
N PHE A 208 3.64 -22.36 -7.74
CA PHE A 208 3.74 -21.32 -6.71
C PHE A 208 2.90 -20.07 -7.01
N PHE A 209 2.93 -19.56 -8.23
CA PHE A 209 2.10 -18.40 -8.59
C PHE A 209 0.63 -18.77 -8.77
N ASN A 210 0.36 -19.93 -9.35
CA ASN A 210 -1.00 -20.33 -9.73
C ASN A 210 -1.91 -20.56 -8.53
N VAL A 211 -1.38 -21.01 -7.39
CA VAL A 211 -2.16 -21.24 -6.16
C VAL A 211 -2.63 -19.94 -5.49
N GLN A 212 -1.99 -18.81 -5.77
CA GLN A 212 -2.25 -17.52 -5.11
C GLN A 212 -2.73 -16.41 -6.06
N LYS A 213 -2.67 -16.58 -7.38
CA LYS A 213 -3.04 -15.51 -8.34
C LYS A 213 -4.46 -14.98 -8.16
N ASP A 214 -5.41 -15.82 -7.72
CA ASP A 214 -6.80 -15.42 -7.51
C ASP A 214 -6.96 -14.54 -6.28
N VAL A 215 -6.30 -14.88 -5.16
CA VAL A 215 -6.28 -14.02 -3.96
C VAL A 215 -5.53 -12.72 -4.24
N LEU A 216 -4.40 -12.78 -4.95
CA LEU A 216 -3.64 -11.59 -5.33
C LEU A 216 -4.47 -10.66 -6.25
N ARG A 217 -5.28 -11.21 -7.16
CA ARG A 217 -6.22 -10.39 -7.94
C ARG A 217 -7.21 -9.66 -7.04
N LYS A 218 -7.81 -10.35 -6.07
CA LYS A 218 -8.73 -9.73 -5.09
C LYS A 218 -8.00 -8.63 -4.32
N TRP A 219 -6.81 -8.90 -3.81
CA TRP A 219 -5.96 -7.95 -3.09
C TRP A 219 -5.66 -6.68 -3.90
N ASN A 220 -5.33 -6.82 -5.19
CA ASN A 220 -5.16 -5.65 -6.07
C ASN A 220 -6.44 -4.79 -6.19
N MET A 221 -7.63 -5.41 -6.11
CA MET A 221 -8.91 -4.69 -6.15
C MET A 221 -9.26 -4.06 -4.80
N MET A 222 -8.89 -4.74 -3.71
CA MET A 222 -9.07 -4.29 -2.34
C MET A 222 -8.22 -3.08 -2.00
N ASP A 223 -6.96 -3.12 -2.39
CA ASP A 223 -5.94 -2.15 -2.02
C ASP A 223 -5.43 -1.49 -3.31
N PRO A 224 -6.13 -0.44 -3.77
CA PRO A 224 -5.83 0.22 -5.02
C PRO A 224 -4.50 0.97 -4.93
N VAL A 225 -3.87 1.15 -6.08
CA VAL A 225 -2.65 1.95 -6.21
C VAL A 225 -2.85 3.33 -5.59
N ASP A 226 -1.90 3.73 -4.74
CA ASP A 226 -1.83 5.04 -4.13
C ASP A 226 -0.64 5.87 -4.64
N GLU A 227 -0.52 7.09 -4.12
CA GLU A 227 0.54 8.01 -4.53
C GLU A 227 1.93 7.57 -4.06
N ALA A 228 2.01 6.86 -2.93
CA ALA A 228 3.26 6.32 -2.41
C ALA A 228 3.83 5.28 -3.39
N GLU A 229 2.97 4.38 -3.87
CA GLU A 229 3.37 3.33 -4.79
C GLU A 229 3.74 3.87 -6.19
N ILE A 230 3.00 4.86 -6.69
CA ILE A 230 3.34 5.57 -7.93
C ILE A 230 4.70 6.26 -7.80
N THR A 231 4.95 6.94 -6.68
CA THR A 231 6.22 7.60 -6.41
C THR A 231 7.35 6.59 -6.33
N ARG A 232 7.14 5.50 -5.58
CA ARG A 232 8.10 4.42 -5.40
C ARG A 232 8.50 3.78 -6.72
N THR A 233 7.53 3.42 -7.56
CA THR A 233 7.83 2.76 -8.84
C THR A 233 8.61 3.67 -9.78
N ASN A 234 8.32 4.98 -9.77
CA ASN A 234 9.08 5.97 -10.55
C ASN A 234 10.49 6.19 -10.01
N HIS A 235 10.69 6.13 -8.69
CA HIS A 235 12.03 6.20 -8.09
C HIS A 235 12.87 4.97 -8.43
N ILE A 236 12.28 3.77 -8.39
CA ILE A 236 12.96 2.53 -8.84
C ILE A 236 13.30 2.62 -10.32
N ALA A 237 12.37 3.07 -11.15
CA ALA A 237 12.58 3.20 -12.59
C ALA A 237 13.84 4.01 -12.92
N ARG A 238 14.11 5.11 -12.20
CA ARG A 238 15.34 5.92 -12.39
C ARG A 238 16.64 5.13 -12.19
N LEU A 239 16.60 4.04 -11.43
CA LEU A 239 17.74 3.15 -11.16
C LEU A 239 17.68 1.84 -11.96
N GLN A 240 16.58 1.58 -12.67
CA GLN A 240 16.34 0.38 -13.49
C GLN A 240 15.88 0.78 -14.89
N GLU A 241 16.74 1.47 -15.62
CA GLU A 241 16.57 1.78 -17.06
C GLU A 241 15.32 2.60 -17.42
N GLY A 242 14.77 3.36 -16.48
CA GLY A 242 13.52 4.10 -16.67
C GLY A 242 12.28 3.21 -16.74
N LYS A 243 12.35 1.96 -16.26
CA LYS A 243 11.26 0.98 -16.34
C LYS A 243 10.49 0.87 -15.01
N PRO A 244 9.30 1.50 -14.90
CA PRO A 244 8.43 1.32 -13.74
C PRO A 244 7.72 -0.04 -13.78
N ASN A 245 7.08 -0.43 -12.68
CA ASN A 245 6.18 -1.57 -12.64
C ASN A 245 4.87 -1.20 -13.37
N PRO A 246 4.56 -1.80 -14.54
CA PRO A 246 3.37 -1.45 -15.30
C PRO A 246 2.07 -1.75 -14.55
N PHE A 247 2.05 -2.74 -13.65
CA PHE A 247 0.87 -3.08 -12.86
C PHE A 247 0.51 -2.01 -11.81
N VAL A 248 1.45 -1.14 -11.46
CA VAL A 248 1.20 0.08 -10.68
C VAL A 248 0.64 1.19 -11.58
N LEU A 249 1.11 1.27 -12.82
CA LEU A 249 0.69 2.29 -13.77
C LEU A 249 -0.68 2.04 -14.39
N ASP A 250 -1.10 0.79 -14.52
CA ASP A 250 -2.41 0.40 -15.06
C ASP A 250 -2.96 -0.82 -14.29
N THR A 251 -3.91 -0.55 -13.40
CA THR A 251 -4.54 -1.56 -12.55
C THR A 251 -5.39 -2.58 -13.31
N THR A 252 -5.69 -2.34 -14.59
CA THR A 252 -6.43 -3.29 -15.45
C THR A 252 -5.57 -4.42 -15.98
N LEU A 253 -4.24 -4.29 -15.96
CA LEU A 253 -3.33 -5.25 -16.57
C LEU A 253 -3.42 -6.64 -15.96
N ILE A 254 -3.64 -6.76 -14.64
CA ILE A 254 -3.81 -8.06 -13.99
C ILE A 254 -4.97 -8.82 -14.62
N GLY A 255 -6.15 -8.19 -14.71
CA GLY A 255 -7.32 -8.77 -15.36
C GLY A 255 -7.03 -9.14 -16.82
N ARG A 256 -6.50 -8.18 -17.59
CA ARG A 256 -6.32 -8.35 -19.04
C ARG A 256 -5.28 -9.40 -19.39
N ALA A 257 -4.19 -9.48 -18.63
CA ALA A 257 -3.07 -10.38 -18.92
C ALA A 257 -3.30 -11.82 -18.41
N TYR A 258 -4.04 -11.99 -17.31
CA TYR A 258 -4.14 -13.28 -16.62
C TYR A 258 -5.55 -13.88 -16.56
N PHE A 259 -6.60 -13.07 -16.70
CA PHE A 259 -7.98 -13.50 -16.50
C PHE A 259 -8.88 -13.29 -17.72
N GLY A 260 -8.34 -12.74 -18.81
CA GLY A 260 -9.09 -12.54 -20.05
C GLY A 260 -10.24 -11.53 -19.93
N VAL A 261 -10.23 -10.71 -18.89
CA VAL A 261 -11.24 -9.68 -18.63
C VAL A 261 -10.54 -8.35 -18.39
N THR A 262 -11.03 -7.25 -18.95
CA THR A 262 -10.85 -5.96 -18.25
C THR A 262 -11.43 -6.19 -16.86
N THR A 263 -10.70 -5.94 -15.77
CA THR A 263 -11.28 -5.90 -14.41
C THR A 263 -12.69 -5.36 -14.55
N ASN A 264 -13.71 -6.22 -14.42
CA ASN A 264 -15.02 -5.81 -14.89
C ASN A 264 -15.35 -4.58 -14.04
N LEU A 265 -15.60 -3.43 -14.65
CA LEU A 265 -15.87 -2.22 -13.87
C LEU A 265 -17.00 -2.51 -12.89
N GLU A 266 -17.92 -3.41 -13.26
CA GLU A 266 -18.96 -3.95 -12.41
C GLU A 266 -18.44 -4.85 -11.27
N GLU A 267 -17.48 -5.76 -11.49
CA GLU A 267 -16.88 -6.58 -10.43
C GLU A 267 -16.03 -5.72 -9.48
N PHE A 268 -15.27 -4.76 -10.01
CA PHE A 268 -14.49 -3.79 -9.25
C PHE A 268 -15.39 -2.79 -8.50
N GLN A 269 -16.47 -2.32 -9.12
CA GLN A 269 -17.45 -1.46 -8.48
C GLN A 269 -18.25 -2.23 -7.44
N ASN A 270 -18.67 -3.47 -7.68
CA ASN A 270 -19.37 -4.31 -6.70
C ASN A 270 -18.46 -4.59 -5.51
N TYR A 271 -17.20 -4.98 -5.75
CA TYR A 271 -16.24 -5.23 -4.68
C TYR A 271 -15.95 -3.99 -3.84
N ARG A 272 -15.75 -2.82 -4.48
CA ARG A 272 -15.58 -1.53 -3.76
C ARG A 272 -16.87 -1.07 -3.10
N ALA A 273 -18.03 -1.32 -3.73
CA ALA A 273 -19.34 -1.05 -3.18
C ALA A 273 -19.67 -1.96 -1.99
N GLU A 274 -18.95 -3.06 -1.80
CA GLU A 274 -19.15 -4.03 -0.72
C GLU A 274 -18.30 -3.75 0.54
N SER A 275 -17.31 -2.85 0.50
CA SER A 275 -16.45 -2.55 1.65
C SER A 275 -16.23 -1.05 1.88
N PHE A 276 -16.34 -0.61 3.14
CA PHE A 276 -15.80 0.69 3.56
C PHE A 276 -14.30 0.52 3.84
N LYS A 277 -13.49 1.52 3.50
CA LYS A 277 -12.02 1.44 3.63
C LYS A 277 -11.46 2.75 4.17
N LEU A 278 -10.39 2.65 4.95
CA LEU A 278 -9.52 3.76 5.29
C LEU A 278 -8.13 3.44 4.73
N ASN A 279 -7.56 4.32 3.92
CA ASN A 279 -6.21 4.12 3.36
C ASN A 279 -5.17 4.77 4.27
N GLN A 280 -3.91 4.35 4.11
CA GLN A 280 -2.80 5.01 4.78
C GLN A 280 -2.72 6.49 4.34
N ASN A 281 -2.48 7.39 5.29
CA ASN A 281 -2.25 8.80 4.99
C ASN A 281 -0.95 8.95 4.20
N TYR A 282 -0.92 9.86 3.23
CA TYR A 282 0.28 10.14 2.43
C TYR A 282 0.57 11.65 2.37
N PRO A 283 1.82 12.08 2.64
CA PRO A 283 2.94 11.26 3.11
C PRO A 283 2.69 10.70 4.53
N ASN A 284 3.38 9.61 4.88
CA ASN A 284 3.53 9.13 6.26
C ASN A 284 4.92 8.48 6.43
N PRO A 285 5.83 9.03 7.27
CA PRO A 285 5.66 10.21 8.13
C PRO A 285 5.35 11.49 7.35
N PHE A 286 4.86 12.54 8.01
CA PHE A 286 4.46 13.79 7.36
C PHE A 286 4.89 15.05 8.11
N ASN A 287 4.98 16.19 7.40
CA ASN A 287 5.28 17.50 7.96
C ASN A 287 4.72 18.67 7.12
N PRO A 288 3.88 19.56 7.67
CA PRO A 288 2.88 19.30 8.70
C PRO A 288 1.57 18.79 8.08
N GLU A 289 1.52 18.60 6.76
CA GLU A 289 0.31 18.22 6.03
C GLU A 289 0.39 16.78 5.50
N THR A 290 -0.73 16.08 5.55
CA THR A 290 -0.91 14.77 4.95
C THR A 290 -2.31 14.65 4.36
N VAL A 291 -2.50 13.77 3.37
CA VAL A 291 -3.80 13.47 2.79
C VAL A 291 -4.28 12.13 3.34
N ILE A 292 -5.44 12.14 3.98
CA ILE A 292 -6.15 10.92 4.38
C ILE A 292 -7.19 10.61 3.32
N SER A 293 -7.18 9.39 2.79
CA SER A 293 -8.18 8.94 1.82
C SER A 293 -8.98 7.76 2.36
N TYR A 294 -10.29 7.75 2.09
CA TYR A 294 -11.20 6.72 2.57
C TYR A 294 -12.32 6.44 1.58
N HIS A 295 -12.84 5.22 1.59
CA HIS A 295 -13.95 4.78 0.75
C HIS A 295 -15.22 4.59 1.58
N VAL A 296 -16.29 5.24 1.16
CA VAL A 296 -17.63 5.06 1.74
C VAL A 296 -18.36 4.03 0.89
N LYS A 297 -18.75 2.91 1.53
CA LYS A 297 -19.49 1.81 0.92
C LYS A 297 -20.80 2.28 0.27
N ALA A 298 -21.21 1.62 -0.82
CA ALA A 298 -22.46 1.91 -1.49
C ALA A 298 -23.58 0.95 -1.04
N TYR A 299 -24.53 1.45 -0.25
CA TYR A 299 -25.78 0.76 0.03
C TYR A 299 -26.85 1.16 -0.99
N GLY A 300 -26.80 0.57 -2.19
CA GLY A 300 -27.71 0.95 -3.28
C GLY A 300 -27.65 2.45 -3.61
N ASN A 301 -26.44 3.03 -3.56
CA ASN A 301 -26.14 4.47 -3.71
C ASN A 301 -26.65 5.39 -2.57
N SER A 302 -27.09 4.83 -1.44
CA SER A 302 -27.55 5.62 -0.30
C SER A 302 -26.38 6.28 0.45
N PRO A 303 -26.43 7.59 0.74
CA PRO A 303 -25.48 8.24 1.64
C PRO A 303 -25.54 7.65 3.04
N GLN A 304 -24.41 7.66 3.75
CA GLN A 304 -24.35 7.20 5.15
C GLN A 304 -23.55 8.16 6.03
N HIS A 305 -23.78 8.08 7.33
CA HIS A 305 -23.05 8.88 8.30
C HIS A 305 -21.62 8.36 8.45
N VAL A 306 -20.65 9.26 8.36
CA VAL A 306 -19.22 8.99 8.49
C VAL A 306 -18.62 9.96 9.49
N LYS A 307 -17.85 9.44 10.43
CA LYS A 307 -16.99 10.23 11.30
C LYS A 307 -15.53 9.85 11.06
N LEU A 308 -14.72 10.82 10.63
CA LEU A 308 -13.27 10.70 10.54
C LEU A 308 -12.66 11.63 11.59
N ALA A 309 -11.93 11.07 12.53
CA ALA A 309 -11.32 11.83 13.63
C ALA A 309 -9.87 11.39 13.89
N VAL A 310 -9.08 12.30 14.45
CA VAL A 310 -7.69 12.12 14.84
C VAL A 310 -7.60 12.06 16.36
N TYR A 311 -6.77 11.15 16.85
CA TYR A 311 -6.55 10.81 18.24
C TYR A 311 -5.07 10.87 18.59
N ASP A 312 -4.76 11.25 19.82
CA ASP A 312 -3.41 11.15 20.36
C ASP A 312 -3.09 9.75 20.91
N LEU A 313 -1.87 9.55 21.42
CA LEU A 313 -1.40 8.30 22.02
C LEU A 313 -2.23 7.82 23.23
N LEU A 314 -2.97 8.72 23.88
CA LEU A 314 -3.84 8.38 25.01
C LEU A 314 -5.28 8.06 24.55
N GLY A 315 -5.53 8.05 23.24
CA GLY A 315 -6.85 7.81 22.66
C GLY A 315 -7.79 9.02 22.78
N ARG A 316 -7.29 10.22 23.10
CA ARG A 316 -8.12 11.42 23.16
C ARG A 316 -8.34 11.95 21.75
N GLU A 317 -9.59 12.22 21.39
CA GLU A 317 -9.92 12.88 20.13
C GLU A 317 -9.40 14.31 20.14
N ILE A 318 -8.44 14.62 19.28
CA ILE A 318 -7.82 15.95 19.19
C ILE A 318 -8.35 16.78 18.01
N LYS A 319 -8.90 16.10 17.00
CA LYS A 319 -9.45 16.76 15.81
C LYS A 319 -10.50 15.89 15.12
N THR A 320 -11.69 16.42 14.91
CA THR A 320 -12.65 15.84 13.96
C THR A 320 -12.40 16.42 12.56
N LEU A 321 -12.18 15.56 11.57
CA LEU A 321 -11.97 15.96 10.17
C LEU A 321 -13.28 15.90 9.37
N VAL A 322 -14.09 14.88 9.64
CA VAL A 322 -15.42 14.69 9.05
C VAL A 322 -16.37 14.20 10.12
N ASN A 323 -17.58 14.72 10.15
CA ASN A 323 -18.67 14.19 10.96
C ASN A 323 -20.00 14.53 10.28
N GLY A 324 -20.50 13.65 9.44
CA GLY A 324 -21.73 13.90 8.70
C GLY A 324 -22.03 12.88 7.60
N ILE A 325 -23.09 13.14 6.86
CA ILE A 325 -23.57 12.29 5.77
C ILE A 325 -22.65 12.42 4.55
N GLN A 326 -22.04 11.31 4.13
CA GLN A 326 -21.21 11.22 2.94
C GLN A 326 -21.88 10.35 1.88
N LYS A 327 -21.73 10.75 0.61
CA LYS A 327 -22.14 9.91 -0.53
C LYS A 327 -21.17 8.73 -0.67
N PRO A 328 -21.62 7.59 -1.22
CA PRO A 328 -20.72 6.49 -1.56
C PRO A 328 -19.59 6.94 -2.50
N GLY A 329 -18.43 6.31 -2.36
CA GLY A 329 -17.25 6.57 -3.20
C GLY A 329 -16.01 6.97 -2.42
N LEU A 330 -14.97 7.34 -3.17
CA LEU A 330 -13.67 7.76 -2.63
C LEU A 330 -13.70 9.22 -2.19
N HIS A 331 -13.23 9.46 -0.97
CA HIS A 331 -13.06 10.79 -0.38
C HIS A 331 -11.60 11.02 -0.01
N LYS A 332 -11.14 12.26 -0.11
CA LYS A 332 -9.81 12.70 0.32
C LYS A 332 -9.95 13.94 1.19
N ILE A 333 -9.19 13.99 2.27
CA ILE A 333 -9.13 15.16 3.15
C ILE A 333 -7.69 15.47 3.51
N THR A 334 -7.31 16.74 3.43
CA THR A 334 -6.00 17.21 3.90
C THR A 334 -6.08 17.47 5.39
N PHE A 335 -5.22 16.82 6.15
CA PHE A 335 -5.00 17.11 7.57
C PHE A 335 -3.75 17.97 7.71
N ASN A 336 -3.92 19.21 8.15
CA ASN A 336 -2.84 20.10 8.52
C ASN A 336 -2.65 20.04 10.04
N ALA A 337 -1.46 19.62 10.45
CA ALA A 337 -1.12 19.37 11.84
C ALA A 337 -0.17 20.42 12.46
N VAL A 338 -0.07 21.63 11.90
CA VAL A 338 0.83 22.71 12.36
C VAL A 338 0.68 23.03 13.86
N SER A 339 -0.52 22.83 14.43
CA SER A 339 -0.79 23.12 15.84
C SER A 339 -0.59 21.93 16.78
N PHE A 340 -0.09 20.79 16.29
CA PHE A 340 0.13 19.58 17.09
C PHE A 340 1.62 19.28 17.23
N PRO A 341 2.07 18.79 18.39
CA PRO A 341 3.47 18.41 18.58
C PRO A 341 3.84 17.20 17.71
N ALA A 342 5.10 17.08 17.30
CA ALA A 342 5.60 15.88 16.64
C ALA A 342 5.35 14.62 17.48
N GLY A 343 5.02 13.52 16.82
CA GLY A 343 4.71 12.27 17.50
C GLY A 343 3.79 11.36 16.70
N VAL A 344 3.45 10.24 17.34
CA VAL A 344 2.51 9.26 16.79
C VAL A 344 1.08 9.69 17.09
N TYR A 345 0.24 9.62 16.07
CA TYR A 345 -1.20 9.86 16.13
C TYR A 345 -1.95 8.70 15.50
N PHE A 346 -3.24 8.61 15.79
CA PHE A 346 -4.14 7.67 15.14
C PHE A 346 -5.27 8.43 14.47
N TYR A 347 -5.78 7.94 13.35
CA TYR A 347 -6.99 8.45 12.74
C TYR A 347 -7.96 7.30 12.53
N SER A 348 -9.23 7.51 12.89
CA SER A 348 -10.27 6.50 12.85
C SER A 348 -11.42 6.96 11.97
N LEU A 349 -11.82 6.08 11.06
CA LEU A 349 -12.99 6.22 10.22
C LEU A 349 -14.08 5.32 10.80
N GLN A 350 -15.14 5.94 11.31
CA GLN A 350 -16.33 5.27 11.81
C GLN A 350 -17.48 5.43 10.81
N THR A 351 -18.13 4.30 10.51
CA THR A 351 -19.34 4.20 9.68
C THR A 351 -20.42 3.43 10.45
N ASN A 352 -21.57 3.19 9.82
CA ASN A 352 -22.61 2.33 10.39
C ASN A 352 -22.19 0.85 10.49
N GLU A 353 -21.14 0.44 9.78
CA GLU A 353 -20.64 -0.94 9.72
C GLU A 353 -19.58 -1.24 10.77
N GLY A 354 -18.87 -0.21 11.22
CA GLY A 354 -17.76 -0.37 12.16
C GLY A 354 -16.80 0.80 12.11
N SER A 355 -15.58 0.56 12.59
CA SER A 355 -14.50 1.54 12.60
C SER A 355 -13.20 0.93 12.14
N ILE A 356 -12.50 1.60 11.22
CA ILE A 356 -11.12 1.28 10.85
C ILE A 356 -10.23 2.39 11.41
N THR A 357 -9.15 2.02 12.08
CA THR A 357 -8.18 2.96 12.66
C THR A 357 -6.81 2.71 12.05
N ARG A 358 -6.09 3.78 11.74
CA ARG A 358 -4.71 3.71 11.25
C ARG A 358 -3.81 4.66 12.01
N LYS A 359 -2.54 4.28 12.13
CA LYS A 359 -1.47 5.10 12.70
C LYS A 359 -0.88 6.08 11.68
N MET A 360 -0.45 7.25 12.15
CA MET A 360 0.36 8.23 11.40
C MET A 360 1.46 8.83 12.28
N LEU A 361 2.56 9.28 11.67
CA LEU A 361 3.71 9.87 12.36
C LEU A 361 3.92 11.31 11.86
N LEU A 362 3.72 12.29 12.75
CA LEU A 362 4.01 13.70 12.50
C LEU A 362 5.46 14.00 12.90
N LEU A 363 6.20 14.60 11.98
CA LEU A 363 7.58 15.03 12.21
C LEU A 363 7.65 16.46 12.80
N PRO A 364 8.80 16.83 13.43
CA PRO A 364 9.04 18.15 14.01
C PRO A 364 8.93 19.34 13.07
#